data_AF-A0A2T2TLI9-F1
#
_entry.id   AF-A0A2T2TLI9-F1
#
_cell.length_a   1.000
_cell.length_b   1.000
_cell.length_c   1.000
_cell.angle_alpha   90.00
_cell.angle_beta   90.00
_cell.angle_gamma   90.00
#
_symmetry.space_group_name_H-M   'P 1'
#
loop_
_entity.id
_entity.type
_entity.pdbx_description
1 polymer ?
#
loop_
_entity_poly.entity_id
_entity_poly.type
_entity_poly.pdbx_seq_one_letter_code
_entity_poly.pdbx_strand_id
1 'polypeptide(L)'
;MEKEAWGPASIAAAAAEAARKEKEKARNRRQARGDDAPRRRGERSGEEGEEKPKAERGRRMLPVSGRVAMGGGAVVLMIGALLLMSGLLGGSESSAESSADAQYERLVAAGDSLFKASSYEAAAKRYREAENLDLEHAPDAERISERLVMIDRLREAVSAENYRRALSRGDSLTAQAERMAGDDEFGAQARLLLEQAREAYVTALSSRPDDSTALERVQRVRTTLNAGRGGEEDAQENGEEDEDGETTLEEERRRLFERYRDRGDEAFANENYGEARSRFNSALEYRPDNAYVRNKLEEIETRLSEAQQQEQYRRYRRRADSLFEAGRLEAAQNQYQLALDATPNDPAVQARLDTIAERRAQRRRRQEQYQIHRSRGDLRFGEGDFRQAAASYRKALEQRPDDDYAQRRVEEAQQRLAAAEAEQQQQQAAGEQPPQQTAPQQTAAQQQDDDAARPQQTAPRGESEEDAGESEPRIHKNPDQKPKIVGGKSAFYEKVSYPERAREQGVEGRVYLRVTVGADGSLQNIETLMGIGHGADEEAINAARNTTFEPATVEGEPVRAYRTLMVQYEIDT
;
A
#
# COMPACT_ATOMS: atom_id res chain seq x y z
N MET A 1 -36.04 6.80 11.52
CA MET A 1 -34.84 7.50 11.00
C MET A 1 -35.29 8.80 10.34
N GLU A 2 -34.60 9.90 10.58
CA GLU A 2 -35.00 11.22 10.09
C GLU A 2 -34.67 11.44 8.61
N LYS A 3 -35.34 12.41 7.98
CA LYS A 3 -35.00 12.87 6.63
C LYS A 3 -33.76 13.75 6.69
N GLU A 4 -32.57 13.16 6.57
CA GLU A 4 -31.45 13.92 5.99
C GLU A 4 -31.84 14.27 4.55
N ALA A 5 -32.33 15.50 4.35
CA ALA A 5 -32.64 15.99 3.02
C ALA A 5 -31.31 16.25 2.29
N TRP A 6 -30.94 15.33 1.40
CA TRP A 6 -29.70 15.39 0.61
C TRP A 6 -29.77 16.48 -0.48
N GLY A 7 -29.82 17.73 -0.03
CA GLY A 7 -29.75 18.92 -0.87
C GLY A 7 -28.34 19.20 -1.37
N PRO A 8 -28.18 20.18 -2.30
CA PRO A 8 -26.91 20.44 -2.97
C PRO A 8 -25.71 20.66 -2.02
N ALA A 9 -25.95 21.23 -0.83
CA ALA A 9 -24.91 21.49 0.16
C ALA A 9 -24.34 20.22 0.83
N SER A 10 -25.17 19.22 1.16
CA SER A 10 -24.68 17.98 1.78
C SER A 10 -24.08 17.03 0.74
N ILE A 11 -24.59 17.04 -0.50
CA ILE A 11 -23.95 16.37 -1.65
C ILE A 11 -22.55 16.96 -1.87
N ALA A 12 -22.39 18.29 -1.89
CA ALA A 12 -21.08 18.93 -2.01
C ALA A 12 -20.13 18.61 -0.83
N ALA A 13 -20.65 18.51 0.40
CA ALA A 13 -19.85 18.14 1.58
C ALA A 13 -19.35 16.68 1.50
N ALA A 14 -20.22 15.72 1.15
CA ALA A 14 -19.85 14.32 1.00
C ALA A 14 -18.94 14.06 -0.21
N ALA A 15 -19.12 14.81 -1.31
CA ALA A 15 -18.20 14.81 -2.45
C ALA A 15 -16.78 15.26 -2.03
N ALA A 16 -16.69 16.35 -1.26
CA ALA A 16 -15.41 16.84 -0.74
C ALA A 16 -14.77 15.87 0.27
N GLU A 17 -15.56 15.13 1.06
CA GLU A 17 -15.05 14.08 1.95
C GLU A 17 -14.56 12.85 1.18
N ALA A 18 -15.30 12.40 0.16
CA ALA A 18 -14.90 11.30 -0.71
C ALA A 18 -13.54 11.61 -1.39
N ALA A 19 -13.42 12.80 -2.01
CA ALA A 19 -12.19 13.24 -2.66
C ALA A 19 -11.00 13.39 -1.68
N ARG A 20 -11.25 13.66 -0.38
CA ARG A 20 -10.20 13.63 0.67
C ARG A 20 -9.78 12.19 0.99
N LYS A 21 -10.75 11.29 1.26
CA LYS A 21 -10.50 9.88 1.56
C LYS A 21 -9.80 9.15 0.40
N GLU A 22 -10.10 9.51 -0.84
CA GLU A 22 -9.43 8.99 -2.03
C GLU A 22 -7.98 9.46 -2.14
N LYS A 23 -7.72 10.77 -1.97
CA LYS A 23 -6.35 11.32 -1.93
C LYS A 23 -5.52 10.70 -0.80
N GLU A 24 -6.12 10.42 0.34
CA GLU A 24 -5.47 9.71 1.44
C GLU A 24 -5.19 8.24 1.10
N LYS A 25 -6.15 7.50 0.51
CA LYS A 25 -5.92 6.14 -0.01
C LYS A 25 -4.79 6.12 -1.06
N ALA A 26 -4.73 7.12 -1.94
CA ALA A 26 -3.68 7.26 -2.94
C ALA A 26 -2.31 7.54 -2.31
N ARG A 27 -2.21 8.47 -1.34
CA ARG A 27 -0.98 8.72 -0.58
C ARG A 27 -0.53 7.47 0.17
N ASN A 28 -1.43 6.80 0.87
CA ASN A 28 -1.10 5.62 1.65
C ASN A 28 -0.69 4.43 0.74
N ARG A 29 -1.23 4.32 -0.48
CA ARG A 29 -0.76 3.37 -1.51
C ARG A 29 0.65 3.71 -2.01
N ARG A 30 0.98 4.98 -2.23
CA ARG A 30 2.34 5.44 -2.59
C ARG A 30 3.35 5.20 -1.46
N GLN A 31 2.95 5.45 -0.22
CA GLN A 31 3.77 5.16 0.97
C GLN A 31 3.99 3.66 1.17
N ALA A 32 2.97 2.82 0.93
CA ALA A 32 3.12 1.36 0.92
C ALA A 32 3.99 0.82 -0.22
N ARG A 33 4.24 1.61 -1.27
CA ARG A 33 5.20 1.34 -2.36
C ARG A 33 6.58 1.96 -2.15
N GLY A 34 6.77 2.72 -1.06
CA GLY A 34 8.05 3.38 -0.73
C GLY A 34 8.32 4.70 -1.44
N ASP A 35 7.32 5.30 -2.11
CA ASP A 35 7.53 6.44 -3.01
C ASP A 35 7.88 7.78 -2.32
N ASP A 36 7.51 7.96 -1.05
CA ASP A 36 7.75 9.20 -0.29
C ASP A 36 9.16 9.27 0.33
N ALA A 37 10.18 9.41 -0.52
CA ALA A 37 11.51 9.80 -0.07
C ALA A 37 11.52 11.30 0.36
N PRO A 38 11.80 11.64 1.63
CA PRO A 38 11.71 13.03 2.09
C PRO A 38 12.81 13.89 1.47
N ARG A 39 12.41 14.92 0.71
CA ARG A 39 13.32 15.93 0.12
C ARG A 39 14.08 16.69 1.21
N ARG A 40 15.27 16.20 1.57
CA ARG A 40 16.20 16.96 2.42
C ARG A 40 16.72 18.17 1.63
N ARG A 41 16.46 19.37 2.17
CA ARG A 41 17.06 20.62 1.71
C ARG A 41 18.58 20.47 1.76
N GLY A 42 19.24 20.56 0.60
CA GLY A 42 20.69 20.48 0.51
C GLY A 42 21.37 21.78 0.92
N GLU A 43 22.37 21.67 1.80
CA GLU A 43 23.37 22.72 2.03
C GLU A 43 24.58 22.45 1.13
N ARG A 44 25.31 23.51 0.72
CA ARG A 44 26.40 23.42 -0.26
C ARG A 44 27.78 23.43 0.40
N SER A 45 28.53 22.35 0.17
CA SER A 45 29.99 22.30 0.04
C SER A 45 30.30 21.13 -0.91
N GLY A 46 31.24 21.20 -1.85
CA GLY A 46 32.39 22.10 -1.97
C GLY A 46 33.65 21.22 -1.92
N GLU A 47 34.66 21.50 -2.76
CA GLU A 47 35.76 20.57 -3.17
C GLU A 47 35.24 19.53 -4.21
N GLU A 48 35.74 19.39 -5.45
CA GLU A 48 37.07 19.48 -6.09
C GLU A 48 37.96 18.23 -5.97
N GLY A 49 38.65 17.87 -7.06
CA GLY A 49 39.71 16.85 -7.12
C GLY A 49 39.36 15.53 -7.81
N GLU A 50 39.95 15.31 -9.00
CA GLU A 50 40.76 14.13 -9.44
C GLU A 50 40.29 12.68 -9.11
N GLU A 51 40.60 11.62 -9.88
CA GLU A 51 41.15 11.43 -11.24
C GLU A 51 40.66 10.05 -11.77
N LYS A 52 40.82 9.75 -13.07
CA LYS A 52 40.57 8.40 -13.63
C LYS A 52 41.88 7.69 -13.98
N PRO A 53 41.94 6.36 -13.78
CA PRO A 53 42.62 5.51 -14.76
C PRO A 53 41.69 4.43 -15.36
N LYS A 54 42.04 3.98 -16.58
CA LYS A 54 41.39 2.89 -17.33
C LYS A 54 42.19 1.59 -17.18
N ALA A 55 41.54 0.45 -16.94
CA ALA A 55 42.02 -0.93 -17.18
C ALA A 55 40.95 -1.96 -16.75
N GLU A 56 40.77 -3.16 -17.32
CA GLU A 56 41.10 -3.62 -18.68
C GLU A 56 40.18 -4.82 -19.09
N ARG A 57 40.47 -5.51 -20.19
CA ARG A 57 39.53 -6.42 -20.89
C ARG A 57 39.47 -7.87 -20.37
N GLY A 58 38.42 -8.19 -19.60
CA GLY A 58 37.50 -9.35 -19.72
C GLY A 58 37.99 -10.81 -19.82
N ARG A 59 37.03 -11.76 -19.76
CA ARG A 59 37.07 -13.07 -20.46
C ARG A 59 35.77 -13.89 -20.33
N ARG A 60 35.27 -14.34 -21.49
CA ARG A 60 34.53 -15.59 -21.80
C ARG A 60 33.30 -16.02 -20.96
N MET A 61 32.17 -16.13 -21.66
CA MET A 61 31.06 -17.03 -21.33
C MET A 61 31.47 -18.52 -21.40
N LEU A 62 30.79 -19.36 -20.61
CA LEU A 62 30.31 -20.68 -21.00
C LEU A 62 28.97 -20.95 -20.30
N PRO A 63 27.95 -21.53 -20.97
CA PRO A 63 26.70 -21.93 -20.32
C PRO A 63 26.82 -23.30 -19.64
N VAL A 64 26.15 -23.49 -18.50
CA VAL A 64 25.97 -24.81 -17.86
C VAL A 64 24.48 -25.11 -17.74
N SER A 65 24.01 -26.07 -18.53
CA SER A 65 22.63 -26.56 -18.49
C SER A 65 22.41 -27.44 -17.27
N GLY A 66 21.62 -26.98 -16.30
CA GLY A 66 21.26 -27.74 -15.09
C GLY A 66 19.75 -27.93 -14.95
N ARG A 67 19.21 -29.04 -15.47
CA ARG A 67 17.84 -29.48 -15.12
C ARG A 67 17.84 -30.08 -13.71
N VAL A 68 17.04 -29.51 -12.82
CA VAL A 68 16.59 -30.17 -11.58
C VAL A 68 15.07 -30.13 -11.56
N ALA A 69 14.45 -31.23 -11.14
CA ALA A 69 13.00 -31.38 -10.99
C ALA A 69 12.69 -31.83 -9.55
N MET A 70 11.39 -31.94 -9.23
CA MET A 70 10.78 -31.93 -7.89
C MET A 70 10.54 -30.51 -7.34
N GLY A 71 9.43 -30.20 -6.67
CA GLY A 71 8.25 -31.03 -6.41
C GLY A 71 7.78 -30.92 -4.95
N GLY A 72 6.70 -30.17 -4.71
CA GLY A 72 6.10 -29.99 -3.39
C GLY A 72 4.73 -29.33 -3.52
N GLY A 73 3.70 -29.93 -2.94
CA GLY A 73 2.30 -29.59 -3.24
C GLY A 73 1.81 -28.27 -2.65
N ALA A 74 0.93 -27.59 -3.40
CA ALA A 74 0.08 -26.54 -2.86
C ALA A 74 -1.09 -27.17 -2.10
N VAL A 75 -1.26 -26.80 -0.83
CA VAL A 75 -2.37 -27.28 0.01
C VAL A 75 -3.61 -26.43 -0.28
N VAL A 76 -4.67 -27.06 -0.82
CA VAL A 76 -5.96 -26.40 -1.05
C VAL A 76 -6.74 -26.35 0.27
N LEU A 77 -6.95 -25.15 0.81
CA LEU A 77 -7.77 -24.92 2.01
C LEU A 77 -9.28 -24.98 1.69
N MET A 78 -9.77 -26.21 1.47
CA MET A 78 -11.21 -26.51 1.49
C MET A 78 -11.73 -26.52 2.93
N ILE A 79 -12.15 -25.36 3.44
CA ILE A 79 -12.93 -25.29 4.68
C ILE A 79 -14.38 -25.69 4.36
N GLY A 80 -14.70 -26.96 4.57
CA GLY A 80 -16.08 -27.42 4.56
C GLY A 80 -16.84 -26.99 5.81
N ALA A 81 -18.06 -26.48 5.64
CA ALA A 81 -19.04 -26.31 6.71
C ALA A 81 -20.11 -27.41 6.60
N LEU A 82 -20.68 -27.84 7.73
CA LEU A 82 -21.46 -29.07 7.83
C LEU A 82 -22.83 -29.00 7.14
N LEU A 83 -23.20 -30.12 6.52
CA LEU A 83 -24.60 -30.52 6.36
C LEU A 83 -25.20 -30.85 7.73
N LEU A 84 -26.42 -30.38 7.99
CA LEU A 84 -27.35 -31.04 8.92
C LEU A 84 -28.69 -31.27 8.22
N MET A 85 -29.05 -32.54 8.08
CA MET A 85 -30.32 -33.00 7.51
C MET A 85 -31.41 -33.04 8.58
N SER A 86 -32.53 -32.34 8.35
CA SER A 86 -33.87 -32.71 8.84
C SER A 86 -34.93 -31.80 8.20
N GLY A 87 -35.87 -32.36 7.44
CA GLY A 87 -36.87 -31.57 6.72
C GLY A 87 -37.44 -32.29 5.50
N LEU A 88 -38.12 -33.42 5.70
CA LEU A 88 -38.64 -34.24 4.62
C LEU A 88 -40.18 -34.35 4.73
N LEU A 89 -40.92 -33.42 4.10
CA LEU A 89 -42.28 -33.64 3.57
C LEU A 89 -42.82 -32.42 2.79
N GLY A 90 -43.15 -32.60 1.50
CA GLY A 90 -44.07 -31.73 0.73
C GLY A 90 -43.55 -30.37 0.23
N GLY A 91 -43.89 -30.01 -1.01
CA GLY A 91 -43.65 -28.69 -1.62
C GLY A 91 -42.64 -28.70 -2.77
N SER A 92 -43.12 -28.45 -3.99
CA SER A 92 -42.28 -28.08 -5.14
C SER A 92 -41.95 -26.57 -5.10
N GLU A 93 -41.07 -26.14 -6.01
CA GLU A 93 -40.76 -24.74 -6.38
C GLU A 93 -40.02 -23.85 -5.34
N SER A 94 -40.33 -23.92 -4.05
CA SER A 94 -39.86 -22.96 -3.01
C SER A 94 -38.32 -22.84 -2.78
N SER A 95 -37.49 -23.76 -3.30
CA SER A 95 -36.06 -23.82 -2.95
C SER A 95 -35.17 -22.80 -3.68
N ALA A 96 -35.63 -22.22 -4.79
CA ALA A 96 -34.86 -21.21 -5.53
C ALA A 96 -34.99 -19.81 -4.91
N GLU A 97 -36.22 -19.41 -4.58
CA GLU A 97 -36.59 -18.10 -4.02
C GLU A 97 -35.78 -17.79 -2.76
N SER A 98 -35.81 -18.70 -1.78
CA SER A 98 -35.06 -18.62 -0.53
C SER A 98 -33.54 -18.41 -0.72
N SER A 99 -32.98 -18.85 -1.85
CA SER A 99 -31.56 -18.64 -2.17
C SER A 99 -31.28 -17.26 -2.78
N ALA A 100 -32.22 -16.73 -3.57
CA ALA A 100 -32.12 -15.44 -4.23
C ALA A 100 -32.40 -14.28 -3.25
N ASP A 101 -33.38 -14.43 -2.36
CA ASP A 101 -33.65 -13.49 -1.25
C ASP A 101 -32.43 -13.39 -0.32
N ALA A 102 -31.87 -14.53 0.08
CA ALA A 102 -30.65 -14.59 0.88
C ALA A 102 -29.41 -14.05 0.16
N GLN A 103 -29.41 -13.97 -1.17
CA GLN A 103 -28.37 -13.30 -1.96
C GLN A 103 -28.60 -11.78 -2.02
N TYR A 104 -29.84 -11.34 -2.21
CA TYR A 104 -30.25 -9.93 -2.19
C TYR A 104 -29.88 -9.27 -0.85
N GLU A 105 -30.29 -9.85 0.27
CA GLU A 105 -29.99 -9.33 1.62
C GLU A 105 -28.48 -9.16 1.85
N ARG A 106 -27.66 -10.10 1.36
CA ARG A 106 -26.19 -10.02 1.46
C ARG A 106 -25.62 -8.90 0.58
N LEU A 107 -26.14 -8.70 -0.62
CA LEU A 107 -25.73 -7.62 -1.52
C LEU A 107 -26.13 -6.25 -0.97
N VAL A 108 -27.34 -6.14 -0.44
CA VAL A 108 -27.84 -4.92 0.22
C VAL A 108 -27.00 -4.59 1.45
N ALA A 109 -26.80 -5.53 2.39
CA ALA A 109 -25.97 -5.33 3.57
C ALA A 109 -24.51 -4.97 3.22
N ALA A 110 -23.94 -5.56 2.16
CA ALA A 110 -22.62 -5.19 1.66
C ALA A 110 -22.60 -3.78 1.05
N GLY A 111 -23.62 -3.40 0.27
CA GLY A 111 -23.79 -2.05 -0.26
C GLY A 111 -23.93 -1.00 0.84
N ASP A 112 -24.74 -1.29 1.87
CA ASP A 112 -24.93 -0.46 3.08
C ASP A 112 -23.61 -0.21 3.82
N SER A 113 -22.85 -1.27 4.07
CA SER A 113 -21.54 -1.18 4.72
C SER A 113 -20.54 -0.35 3.90
N LEU A 114 -20.47 -0.58 2.58
CA LEU A 114 -19.60 0.16 1.67
C LEU A 114 -20.01 1.65 1.54
N PHE A 115 -21.31 1.94 1.55
CA PHE A 115 -21.86 3.30 1.50
C PHE A 115 -21.52 4.07 2.78
N LYS A 116 -21.70 3.44 3.95
CA LYS A 116 -21.30 4.00 5.26
C LYS A 116 -19.79 4.23 5.36
N ALA A 117 -18.99 3.43 4.65
CA ALA A 117 -17.54 3.62 4.51
C ALA A 117 -17.11 4.68 3.45
N SER A 118 -18.06 5.45 2.89
CA SER A 118 -17.86 6.38 1.76
C SER A 118 -17.23 5.73 0.52
N SER A 119 -17.41 4.42 0.32
CA SER A 119 -16.85 3.66 -0.79
C SER A 119 -17.85 3.57 -1.95
N TYR A 120 -18.34 4.73 -2.39
CA TYR A 120 -19.57 4.88 -3.16
C TYR A 120 -19.66 4.03 -4.44
N GLU A 121 -18.61 3.97 -5.27
CA GLU A 121 -18.61 3.11 -6.48
C GLU A 121 -18.76 1.61 -6.15
N ALA A 122 -18.09 1.14 -5.09
CA ALA A 122 -18.21 -0.25 -4.65
C ALA A 122 -19.61 -0.52 -4.06
N ALA A 123 -20.21 0.46 -3.37
CA ALA A 123 -21.58 0.36 -2.88
C ALA A 123 -22.58 0.31 -4.05
N ALA A 124 -22.45 1.20 -5.04
CA ALA A 124 -23.28 1.25 -6.23
C ALA A 124 -23.20 -0.06 -7.04
N LYS A 125 -22.03 -0.69 -7.13
CA LYS A 125 -21.91 -2.02 -7.73
C LYS A 125 -22.78 -3.05 -6.98
N ARG A 126 -22.75 -3.11 -5.65
CA ARG A 126 -23.59 -4.05 -4.88
C ARG A 126 -25.08 -3.76 -4.98
N TYR A 127 -25.45 -2.48 -5.01
CA TYR A 127 -26.84 -2.05 -5.21
C TYR A 127 -27.37 -2.44 -6.61
N ARG A 128 -26.60 -2.21 -7.68
CA ARG A 128 -26.95 -2.64 -9.05
C ARG A 128 -26.98 -4.17 -9.19
N GLU A 129 -26.06 -4.88 -8.52
CA GLU A 129 -26.10 -6.35 -8.42
C GLU A 129 -27.39 -6.85 -7.74
N ALA A 130 -27.93 -6.13 -6.75
CA ALA A 130 -29.19 -6.46 -6.08
C ALA A 130 -30.43 -6.12 -6.93
N GLU A 131 -30.47 -4.96 -7.61
CA GLU A 131 -31.55 -4.59 -8.55
C GLU A 131 -31.67 -5.53 -9.76
N ASN A 132 -30.59 -6.28 -10.06
CA ASN A 132 -30.53 -7.25 -11.15
C ASN A 132 -31.06 -8.65 -10.78
N LEU A 133 -31.38 -8.94 -9.52
CA LEU A 133 -31.94 -10.25 -9.12
C LEU A 133 -33.44 -10.43 -9.46
N ASP A 134 -34.13 -9.35 -9.87
CA ASP A 134 -35.52 -9.32 -10.35
C ASP A 134 -36.55 -10.04 -9.44
N LEU A 135 -36.33 -9.99 -8.13
CA LEU A 135 -37.20 -10.60 -7.11
C LEU A 135 -38.63 -10.02 -7.14
N GLU A 136 -39.61 -10.88 -6.86
CA GLU A 136 -41.02 -10.50 -6.71
C GLU A 136 -41.26 -9.68 -5.42
N HIS A 137 -40.60 -10.05 -4.33
CA HIS A 137 -40.52 -9.28 -3.09
C HIS A 137 -39.10 -8.71 -2.94
N ALA A 138 -38.96 -7.38 -2.86
CA ALA A 138 -37.66 -6.72 -2.84
C ALA A 138 -37.70 -5.54 -1.84
N PRO A 139 -37.72 -5.80 -0.52
CA PRO A 139 -38.22 -4.85 0.48
C PRO A 139 -37.53 -3.49 0.39
N ASP A 140 -36.21 -3.49 0.25
CA ASP A 140 -35.36 -2.30 0.27
C ASP A 140 -35.24 -1.54 -1.07
N ALA A 141 -35.85 -1.98 -2.17
CA ALA A 141 -35.47 -1.43 -3.49
C ALA A 141 -35.74 0.08 -3.69
N GLU A 142 -36.67 0.71 -2.96
CA GLU A 142 -36.80 2.19 -2.99
C GLU A 142 -35.54 2.85 -2.41
N ARG A 143 -35.12 2.39 -1.22
CA ARG A 143 -33.91 2.83 -0.51
C ARG A 143 -32.63 2.56 -1.31
N ILE A 144 -32.59 1.47 -2.08
CA ILE A 144 -31.47 1.14 -2.98
C ILE A 144 -31.41 2.14 -4.14
N SER A 145 -32.52 2.35 -4.86
CA SER A 145 -32.55 3.29 -5.98
C SER A 145 -32.30 4.74 -5.53
N GLU A 146 -32.85 5.18 -4.39
CA GLU A 146 -32.54 6.51 -3.81
C GLU A 146 -31.03 6.68 -3.55
N ARG A 147 -30.36 5.64 -3.02
CA ARG A 147 -28.91 5.66 -2.81
C ARG A 147 -28.11 5.61 -4.11
N LEU A 148 -28.59 4.94 -5.16
CA LEU A 148 -27.95 4.96 -6.48
C LEU A 148 -28.03 6.35 -7.11
N VAL A 149 -29.20 7.00 -7.09
CA VAL A 149 -29.34 8.41 -7.54
C VAL A 149 -28.40 9.32 -6.74
N MET A 150 -28.29 9.13 -5.42
CA MET A 150 -27.38 9.91 -4.59
C MET A 150 -25.90 9.67 -4.94
N ILE A 151 -25.49 8.43 -5.19
CA ILE A 151 -24.10 8.10 -5.57
C ILE A 151 -23.76 8.73 -6.92
N ASP A 152 -24.63 8.61 -7.92
CA ASP A 152 -24.36 9.15 -9.25
C ASP A 152 -24.40 10.71 -9.23
N ARG A 153 -25.24 11.35 -8.37
CA ARG A 153 -25.15 12.80 -8.08
C ARG A 153 -23.82 13.19 -7.42
N LEU A 154 -23.30 12.36 -6.50
CA LEU A 154 -21.99 12.60 -5.88
C LEU A 154 -20.86 12.48 -6.90
N ARG A 155 -20.92 11.50 -7.80
CA ARG A 155 -19.98 11.31 -8.92
C ARG A 155 -19.99 12.52 -9.84
N GLU A 156 -21.17 13.01 -10.24
CA GLU A 156 -21.33 14.22 -11.06
C GLU A 156 -20.75 15.46 -10.35
N ALA A 157 -21.04 15.66 -9.06
CA ALA A 157 -20.54 16.78 -8.28
C ALA A 157 -19.01 16.78 -8.14
N VAL A 158 -18.39 15.61 -7.88
CA VAL A 158 -16.93 15.43 -7.88
C VAL A 158 -16.36 15.72 -9.26
N SER A 159 -16.97 15.23 -10.33
CA SER A 159 -16.51 15.48 -11.70
C SER A 159 -16.56 16.97 -12.06
N ALA A 160 -17.68 17.65 -11.74
CA ALA A 160 -17.83 19.08 -11.94
C ALA A 160 -16.83 19.91 -11.11
N GLU A 161 -16.42 19.45 -9.92
CA GLU A 161 -15.36 20.09 -9.11
C GLU A 161 -13.97 19.86 -9.72
N ASN A 162 -13.68 18.65 -10.22
CA ASN A 162 -12.44 18.31 -10.90
C ASN A 162 -12.28 19.09 -12.21
N TYR A 163 -13.31 19.11 -13.06
CA TYR A 163 -13.41 19.92 -14.27
C TYR A 163 -13.04 21.38 -13.99
N ARG A 164 -13.72 22.03 -13.03
CA ARG A 164 -13.48 23.45 -12.70
C ARG A 164 -12.06 23.71 -12.22
N ARG A 165 -11.48 22.81 -11.42
CA ARG A 165 -10.08 22.91 -10.97
C ARG A 165 -9.09 22.73 -12.12
N ALA A 166 -9.35 21.77 -13.00
CA ALA A 166 -8.48 21.43 -14.12
C ALA A 166 -8.46 22.54 -15.18
N LEU A 167 -9.63 23.05 -15.57
CA LEU A 167 -9.79 24.20 -16.46
C LEU A 167 -9.08 25.44 -15.90
N SER A 168 -9.37 25.82 -14.65
CA SER A 168 -8.76 26.98 -13.99
C SER A 168 -7.23 26.84 -13.81
N ARG A 169 -6.71 25.62 -13.62
CA ARG A 169 -5.27 25.34 -13.63
C ARG A 169 -4.69 25.56 -15.03
N GLY A 170 -5.34 25.07 -16.07
CA GLY A 170 -4.94 25.29 -17.46
C GLY A 170 -4.88 26.77 -17.82
N ASP A 171 -5.93 27.53 -17.47
CA ASP A 171 -6.00 28.98 -17.71
C ASP A 171 -4.86 29.74 -17.01
N SER A 172 -4.59 29.40 -15.74
CA SER A 172 -3.52 30.00 -14.95
C SER A 172 -2.12 29.73 -15.53
N LEU A 173 -1.89 28.51 -16.02
CA LEU A 173 -0.63 28.10 -16.67
C LEU A 173 -0.45 28.73 -18.05
N THR A 174 -1.53 28.78 -18.85
CA THR A 174 -1.53 29.44 -20.18
C THR A 174 -1.18 30.91 -20.02
N ALA A 175 -1.87 31.61 -19.13
CA ALA A 175 -1.59 33.02 -18.84
C ALA A 175 -0.20 33.25 -18.20
N GLN A 176 0.38 32.24 -17.54
CA GLN A 176 1.76 32.31 -17.07
C GLN A 176 2.78 32.15 -18.22
N ALA A 177 2.50 31.28 -19.19
CA ALA A 177 3.33 31.12 -20.39
C ALA A 177 3.32 32.38 -21.26
N GLU A 178 2.14 32.96 -21.50
CA GLU A 178 1.97 34.23 -22.25
C GLU A 178 2.80 35.36 -21.63
N ARG A 179 2.71 35.55 -20.30
CA ARG A 179 3.53 36.52 -19.55
C ARG A 179 5.03 36.23 -19.54
N MET A 180 5.46 35.04 -19.98
CA MET A 180 6.88 34.66 -20.09
C MET A 180 7.42 34.72 -21.52
N ALA A 181 6.56 34.72 -22.55
CA ALA A 181 6.96 34.90 -23.94
C ALA A 181 7.17 36.38 -24.28
N GLY A 182 6.29 37.28 -23.80
CA GLY A 182 6.32 38.68 -24.18
C GLY A 182 5.92 38.85 -25.65
N ASP A 183 6.72 39.59 -26.41
CA ASP A 183 6.55 39.77 -27.86
C ASP A 183 7.34 38.74 -28.70
N ASP A 184 8.15 37.89 -28.05
CA ASP A 184 9.07 36.94 -28.68
C ASP A 184 8.52 35.49 -28.72
N GLU A 185 9.21 34.60 -29.46
CA GLU A 185 8.88 33.18 -29.57
C GLU A 185 8.92 32.47 -28.19
N PHE A 186 7.92 31.63 -27.90
CA PHE A 186 7.81 30.90 -26.63
C PHE A 186 9.10 30.14 -26.28
N GLY A 187 9.88 30.63 -25.31
CA GLY A 187 11.06 29.92 -24.81
C GLY A 187 10.73 28.60 -24.09
N ALA A 188 11.72 27.72 -23.90
CA ALA A 188 11.51 26.35 -23.39
C ALA A 188 10.71 26.27 -22.08
N GLN A 189 10.90 27.21 -21.14
CA GLN A 189 10.13 27.26 -19.89
C GLN A 189 8.66 27.67 -20.11
N ALA A 190 8.36 28.52 -21.09
CA ALA A 190 7.00 28.89 -21.45
C ALA A 190 6.30 27.75 -22.22
N ARG A 191 7.02 27.02 -23.11
CA ARG A 191 6.51 25.77 -23.71
C ARG A 191 6.17 24.72 -22.64
N LEU A 192 7.01 24.56 -21.62
CA LEU A 192 6.72 23.66 -20.49
C LEU A 192 5.46 24.05 -19.71
N LEU A 193 5.16 25.34 -19.58
CA LEU A 193 3.91 25.82 -18.96
C LEU A 193 2.69 25.57 -19.85
N LEU A 194 2.77 25.81 -21.16
CA LEU A 194 1.73 25.45 -22.13
C LEU A 194 1.46 23.93 -22.13
N GLU A 195 2.50 23.11 -22.09
CA GLU A 195 2.37 21.65 -22.02
C GLU A 195 1.63 21.19 -20.75
N GLN A 196 1.97 21.76 -19.59
CA GLN A 196 1.22 21.52 -18.34
C GLN A 196 -0.21 22.08 -18.39
N ALA A 197 -0.46 23.13 -19.19
CA ALA A 197 -1.81 23.62 -19.44
C ALA A 197 -2.60 22.63 -20.31
N ARG A 198 -2.02 22.05 -21.36
CA ARG A 198 -2.68 21.02 -22.19
C ARG A 198 -3.04 19.78 -21.37
N GLU A 199 -2.10 19.29 -20.55
CA GLU A 199 -2.34 18.21 -19.59
C GLU A 199 -3.48 18.54 -18.61
N ALA A 200 -3.57 19.79 -18.13
CA ALA A 200 -4.68 20.24 -17.28
C ALA A 200 -6.01 20.38 -18.03
N TYR A 201 -6.04 20.86 -19.27
CA TYR A 201 -7.26 20.94 -20.07
C TYR A 201 -7.76 19.55 -20.50
N VAL A 202 -6.88 18.60 -20.85
CA VAL A 202 -7.28 17.19 -21.08
C VAL A 202 -7.79 16.54 -19.79
N THR A 203 -7.29 16.93 -18.61
CA THR A 203 -7.87 16.50 -17.32
C THR A 203 -9.30 17.05 -17.12
N ALA A 204 -9.56 18.28 -17.58
CA ALA A 204 -10.91 18.86 -17.56
C ALA A 204 -11.85 18.12 -18.52
N LEU A 205 -11.42 17.92 -19.77
CA LEU A 205 -12.16 17.19 -20.80
C LEU A 205 -12.39 15.71 -20.41
N SER A 206 -11.43 15.07 -19.73
CA SER A 206 -11.62 13.72 -19.15
C SER A 206 -12.61 13.67 -17.98
N SER A 207 -12.99 14.83 -17.42
CA SER A 207 -14.06 14.94 -16.41
C SER A 207 -15.43 15.23 -17.06
N ARG A 208 -15.44 15.85 -18.24
CA ARG A 208 -16.63 16.18 -19.06
C ARG A 208 -16.27 16.09 -20.55
N PRO A 209 -16.41 14.92 -21.19
CA PRO A 209 -15.98 14.71 -22.58
C PRO A 209 -16.63 15.68 -23.58
N ASP A 210 -17.89 16.01 -23.36
CA ASP A 210 -18.73 16.83 -24.25
C ASP A 210 -18.52 18.34 -24.07
N ASP A 211 -17.59 18.74 -23.19
CA ASP A 211 -17.35 20.14 -22.85
C ASP A 211 -16.48 20.83 -23.91
N SER A 212 -17.16 21.43 -24.88
CA SER A 212 -16.56 22.19 -25.98
C SER A 212 -15.60 23.28 -25.52
N THR A 213 -15.77 23.85 -24.32
CA THR A 213 -14.84 24.86 -23.77
C THR A 213 -13.50 24.22 -23.39
N ALA A 214 -13.50 23.07 -22.71
CA ALA A 214 -12.26 22.35 -22.43
C ALA A 214 -11.57 21.87 -23.72
N LEU A 215 -12.34 21.42 -24.71
CA LEU A 215 -11.80 20.98 -26.00
C LEU A 215 -11.13 22.13 -26.77
N GLU A 216 -11.80 23.28 -26.90
CA GLU A 216 -11.25 24.47 -27.55
C GLU A 216 -9.92 24.92 -26.90
N ARG A 217 -9.80 24.78 -25.58
CA ARG A 217 -8.58 25.10 -24.83
C ARG A 217 -7.43 24.13 -25.10
N VAL A 218 -7.71 22.82 -25.22
CA VAL A 218 -6.70 21.83 -25.64
C VAL A 218 -6.21 22.15 -27.06
N GLN A 219 -7.13 22.37 -28.00
CA GLN A 219 -6.82 22.68 -29.39
C GLN A 219 -5.99 23.97 -29.52
N ARG A 220 -6.38 25.06 -28.83
CA ARG A 220 -5.67 26.35 -28.81
C ARG A 220 -4.25 26.23 -28.26
N VAL A 221 -4.02 25.40 -27.24
CA VAL A 221 -2.67 25.16 -26.73
C VAL A 221 -1.84 24.29 -27.68
N ARG A 222 -2.45 23.28 -28.33
CA ARG A 222 -1.78 22.48 -29.37
C ARG A 222 -1.29 23.35 -30.52
N THR A 223 -2.15 24.21 -31.09
CA THR A 223 -1.75 25.10 -32.20
C THR A 223 -0.67 26.09 -31.77
N THR A 224 -0.74 26.63 -30.56
CA THR A 224 0.30 27.52 -29.99
C THR A 224 1.66 26.81 -29.85
N LEU A 225 1.66 25.56 -29.38
CA LEU A 225 2.89 24.74 -29.26
C LEU A 225 3.47 24.39 -30.64
N ASN A 226 2.63 24.02 -31.61
CA ASN A 226 3.06 23.66 -32.95
C ASN A 226 3.59 24.87 -33.74
N ALA A 227 2.99 26.05 -33.59
CA ALA A 227 3.42 27.28 -34.28
C ALA A 227 4.85 27.71 -33.90
N GLY A 228 5.32 27.36 -32.70
CA GLY A 228 6.72 27.56 -32.27
C GLY A 228 7.69 26.45 -32.68
N ARG A 229 7.27 25.43 -33.45
CA ARG A 229 8.12 24.30 -33.86
C ARG A 229 8.68 24.48 -35.28
N GLY A 230 8.97 25.73 -35.67
CA GLY A 230 9.44 26.13 -37.01
C GLY A 230 10.90 25.75 -37.34
N GLY A 231 11.32 24.53 -36.99
CA GLY A 231 12.65 23.98 -37.24
C GLY A 231 12.59 22.46 -37.37
N GLU A 232 13.37 21.89 -38.29
CA GLU A 232 13.13 20.57 -38.91
C GLU A 232 13.38 19.34 -38.02
N GLU A 233 13.81 19.50 -36.76
CA GLU A 233 14.42 18.40 -35.98
C GLU A 233 13.46 17.28 -35.55
N ASP A 234 12.14 17.52 -35.50
CA ASP A 234 11.15 16.56 -35.00
C ASP A 234 10.25 15.93 -36.09
N ALA A 235 10.46 16.26 -37.37
CA ALA A 235 9.61 15.82 -38.49
C ALA A 235 9.70 14.30 -38.83
N GLN A 236 10.32 13.50 -37.96
CA GLN A 236 10.43 12.05 -38.08
C GLN A 236 9.77 11.27 -36.91
N GLU A 237 9.23 11.94 -35.88
CA GLU A 237 8.51 11.28 -34.78
C GLU A 237 7.03 11.02 -35.14
N ASN A 238 6.83 10.12 -36.11
CA ASN A 238 5.55 9.65 -36.67
C ASN A 238 4.77 10.70 -37.47
N GLY A 239 4.73 10.52 -38.80
CA GLY A 239 3.99 11.38 -39.72
C GLY A 239 2.48 11.17 -39.67
N GLU A 240 1.82 11.78 -38.70
CA GLU A 240 0.42 12.20 -38.81
C GLU A 240 0.40 13.70 -39.12
N GLU A 241 0.42 14.05 -40.41
CA GLU A 241 0.04 15.40 -40.86
C GLU A 241 -1.47 15.54 -40.62
N ASP A 242 -1.86 16.39 -39.66
CA ASP A 242 -3.26 16.62 -39.25
C ASP A 242 -4.07 17.34 -40.37
N GLU A 243 -4.46 16.62 -41.42
CA GLU A 243 -5.45 17.07 -42.41
C GLU A 243 -6.84 17.19 -41.77
N ASP A 244 -7.21 18.41 -41.34
CA ASP A 244 -8.57 18.90 -41.06
C ASP A 244 -9.51 18.02 -40.19
N GLY A 245 -8.96 17.10 -39.39
CA GLY A 245 -9.70 16.21 -38.51
C GLY A 245 -10.24 16.87 -37.23
N GLU A 246 -11.51 16.56 -36.91
CA GLU A 246 -12.16 16.98 -35.67
C GLU A 246 -11.47 16.34 -34.45
N THR A 247 -10.59 17.08 -33.81
CA THR A 247 -9.69 16.55 -32.78
C THR A 247 -10.46 16.08 -31.55
N THR A 248 -10.40 14.79 -31.25
CA THR A 248 -11.15 14.12 -30.18
C THR A 248 -10.40 14.09 -28.84
N LEU A 249 -11.14 13.84 -27.75
CA LEU A 249 -10.54 13.51 -26.44
C LEU A 249 -9.64 12.25 -26.53
N GLU A 250 -10.02 11.27 -27.35
CA GLU A 250 -9.28 10.01 -27.54
C GLU A 250 -7.90 10.26 -28.16
N GLU A 251 -7.80 11.13 -29.16
CA GLU A 251 -6.54 11.48 -29.83
C GLU A 251 -5.59 12.27 -28.94
N GLU A 252 -6.09 13.23 -28.17
CA GLU A 252 -5.24 13.95 -27.22
C GLU A 252 -4.80 13.06 -26.05
N ARG A 253 -5.60 12.07 -25.67
CA ARG A 253 -5.16 10.98 -24.76
C ARG A 253 -4.14 10.04 -25.42
N ARG A 254 -4.23 9.76 -26.73
CA ARG A 254 -3.22 8.99 -27.52
C ARG A 254 -1.88 9.74 -27.53
N ARG A 255 -1.89 11.01 -27.92
CA ARG A 255 -0.71 11.89 -27.99
C ARG A 255 -0.03 12.10 -26.64
N LEU A 256 -0.80 12.29 -25.56
CA LEU A 256 -0.25 12.38 -24.21
C LEU A 256 0.31 11.04 -23.74
N PHE A 257 -0.35 9.91 -24.02
CA PHE A 257 0.19 8.57 -23.73
C PHE A 257 1.55 8.35 -24.41
N GLU A 258 1.66 8.61 -25.71
CA GLU A 258 2.88 8.43 -26.51
C GLU A 258 4.03 9.29 -25.96
N ARG A 259 3.82 10.61 -25.85
CA ARG A 259 4.79 11.55 -25.28
C ARG A 259 5.27 11.19 -23.86
N TYR A 260 4.44 10.53 -23.04
CA TYR A 260 4.85 10.03 -21.72
C TYR A 260 5.52 8.65 -21.76
N ARG A 261 5.18 7.79 -22.73
CA ARG A 261 5.92 6.55 -23.03
C ARG A 261 7.34 6.90 -23.46
N ASP A 262 7.50 7.75 -24.46
CA ASP A 262 8.78 8.01 -25.13
C ASP A 262 9.78 8.70 -24.20
N ARG A 263 9.32 9.68 -23.41
CA ARG A 263 10.13 10.26 -22.31
C ARG A 263 10.41 9.28 -21.18
N GLY A 264 9.59 8.24 -21.01
CA GLY A 264 9.85 7.13 -20.10
C GLY A 264 10.96 6.22 -20.63
N ASP A 265 10.94 5.90 -21.91
CA ASP A 265 11.96 5.10 -22.60
C ASP A 265 13.30 5.85 -22.69
N GLU A 266 13.29 7.16 -22.96
CA GLU A 266 14.47 8.04 -22.89
C GLU A 266 15.09 8.05 -21.49
N ALA A 267 14.29 8.31 -20.45
CA ALA A 267 14.76 8.29 -19.07
C ALA A 267 15.24 6.89 -18.63
N PHE A 268 14.63 5.82 -19.15
CA PHE A 268 15.04 4.45 -18.90
C PHE A 268 16.40 4.14 -19.56
N ALA A 269 16.60 4.54 -20.82
CA ALA A 269 17.85 4.37 -21.54
C ALA A 269 19.02 5.13 -20.90
N ASN A 270 18.73 6.26 -20.26
CA ASN A 270 19.69 7.04 -19.46
C ASN A 270 19.90 6.50 -18.02
N GLU A 271 19.40 5.30 -17.69
CA GLU A 271 19.40 4.70 -16.34
C GLU A 271 18.75 5.56 -15.23
N ASN A 272 18.00 6.60 -15.60
CA ASN A 272 17.25 7.47 -14.69
C ASN A 272 15.91 6.82 -14.31
N TYR A 273 16.00 5.64 -13.69
CA TYR A 273 14.88 4.79 -13.32
C TYR A 273 13.79 5.52 -12.50
N GLY A 274 14.19 6.49 -11.67
CA GLY A 274 13.26 7.30 -10.88
C GLY A 274 12.38 8.21 -11.74
N GLU A 275 12.95 8.85 -12.77
CA GLU A 275 12.16 9.64 -13.72
C GLU A 275 11.40 8.75 -14.70
N ALA A 276 12.03 7.70 -15.25
CA ALA A 276 11.37 6.75 -16.13
C ALA A 276 10.08 6.20 -15.50
N ARG A 277 10.15 5.81 -14.22
CA ARG A 277 8.99 5.38 -13.44
C ARG A 277 7.91 6.45 -13.36
N SER A 278 8.28 7.72 -13.17
CA SER A 278 7.33 8.83 -13.13
C SER A 278 6.65 9.05 -14.49
N ARG A 279 7.41 9.03 -15.59
CA ARG A 279 6.90 9.22 -16.96
C ARG A 279 5.96 8.08 -17.37
N PHE A 280 6.37 6.83 -17.13
CA PHE A 280 5.53 5.65 -17.41
C PHE A 280 4.26 5.58 -16.56
N ASN A 281 4.30 6.00 -15.28
CA ASN A 281 3.07 6.12 -14.49
C ASN A 281 2.11 7.16 -15.09
N SER A 282 2.60 8.32 -15.53
CA SER A 282 1.76 9.30 -16.25
C SER A 282 1.25 8.78 -17.60
N ALA A 283 1.99 7.95 -18.33
CA ALA A 283 1.46 7.28 -19.52
C ALA A 283 0.24 6.40 -19.18
N LEU A 284 0.31 5.62 -18.09
CA LEU A 284 -0.80 4.79 -17.62
C LEU A 284 -2.01 5.59 -17.09
N GLU A 285 -1.90 6.91 -16.83
CA GLU A 285 -3.06 7.76 -16.55
C GLU A 285 -3.95 7.92 -17.80
N TYR A 286 -3.38 7.85 -19.01
CA TYR A 286 -4.11 7.99 -20.29
C TYR A 286 -4.53 6.65 -20.89
N ARG A 287 -3.65 5.63 -20.87
CA ARG A 287 -3.91 4.25 -21.36
C ARG A 287 -3.55 3.21 -20.28
N PRO A 288 -4.42 2.99 -19.28
CA PRO A 288 -4.11 2.14 -18.11
C PRO A 288 -3.69 0.70 -18.44
N ASP A 289 -4.18 0.15 -19.55
CA ASP A 289 -3.98 -1.25 -19.96
C ASP A 289 -2.81 -1.49 -20.93
N ASN A 290 -1.95 -0.49 -21.14
CA ASN A 290 -0.78 -0.68 -22.00
C ASN A 290 0.24 -1.67 -21.39
N ALA A 291 0.35 -2.85 -22.00
CA ALA A 291 1.23 -3.93 -21.55
C ALA A 291 2.73 -3.57 -21.63
N TYR A 292 3.16 -2.81 -22.65
CA TYR A 292 4.57 -2.40 -22.78
C TYR A 292 5.01 -1.54 -21.58
N VAL A 293 4.23 -0.51 -21.25
CA VAL A 293 4.51 0.40 -20.14
C VAL A 293 4.40 -0.32 -18.79
N ARG A 294 3.45 -1.25 -18.61
CA ARG A 294 3.37 -2.12 -17.42
C ARG A 294 4.64 -2.96 -17.23
N ASN A 295 5.10 -3.64 -18.29
CA ASN A 295 6.32 -4.45 -18.24
C ASN A 295 7.57 -3.61 -18.00
N LYS A 296 7.64 -2.39 -18.56
CA LYS A 296 8.75 -1.45 -18.30
C LYS A 296 8.80 -0.99 -16.84
N LEU A 297 7.65 -0.77 -16.20
CA LEU A 297 7.57 -0.47 -14.77
C LEU A 297 8.05 -1.66 -13.91
N GLU A 298 7.71 -2.89 -14.27
CA GLU A 298 8.21 -4.09 -13.58
C GLU A 298 9.74 -4.27 -13.71
N GLU A 299 10.29 -4.01 -14.90
CA GLU A 299 11.75 -3.96 -15.08
C GLU A 299 12.38 -2.89 -14.18
N ILE A 300 11.81 -1.68 -14.14
CA ILE A 300 12.32 -0.58 -13.29
C ILE A 300 12.31 -0.93 -11.80
N GLU A 301 11.20 -1.44 -11.27
CA GLU A 301 11.12 -1.79 -9.84
C GLU A 301 12.11 -2.91 -9.48
N THR A 302 12.39 -3.82 -10.42
CA THR A 302 13.46 -4.82 -10.28
C THR A 302 14.84 -4.15 -10.16
N ARG A 303 15.20 -3.25 -11.09
CA ARG A 303 16.50 -2.52 -11.05
C ARG A 303 16.65 -1.69 -9.76
N LEU A 304 15.59 -1.02 -9.33
CA LEU A 304 15.58 -0.21 -8.10
C LEU A 304 15.77 -1.10 -6.86
N SER A 305 15.11 -2.26 -6.81
CA SER A 305 15.27 -3.24 -5.74
C SER A 305 16.68 -3.81 -5.67
N GLU A 306 17.26 -4.20 -6.81
CA GLU A 306 18.65 -4.69 -6.91
C GLU A 306 19.66 -3.64 -6.42
N ALA A 307 19.52 -2.38 -6.87
CA ALA A 307 20.37 -1.27 -6.45
C ALA A 307 20.26 -0.99 -4.94
N GLN A 308 19.04 -1.02 -4.39
CA GLN A 308 18.79 -0.86 -2.95
C GLN A 308 19.43 -1.99 -2.13
N GLN A 309 19.24 -3.25 -2.54
CA GLN A 309 19.83 -4.42 -1.88
C GLN A 309 21.36 -4.34 -1.88
N GLN A 310 21.97 -4.00 -3.03
CA GLN A 310 23.41 -3.90 -3.14
C GLN A 310 24.00 -2.77 -2.28
N GLU A 311 23.33 -1.63 -2.11
CA GLU A 311 23.81 -0.58 -1.20
C GLU A 311 23.62 -0.94 0.28
N GLN A 312 22.57 -1.66 0.67
CA GLN A 312 22.49 -2.21 2.03
C GLN A 312 23.60 -3.22 2.31
N TYR A 313 23.90 -4.14 1.38
CA TYR A 313 25.05 -5.04 1.46
C TYR A 313 26.37 -4.25 1.63
N ARG A 314 26.63 -3.25 0.78
CA ARG A 314 27.83 -2.40 0.85
C ARG A 314 27.92 -1.65 2.19
N ARG A 315 26.80 -1.25 2.78
CA ARG A 315 26.71 -0.57 4.08
C ARG A 315 26.98 -1.52 5.24
N TYR A 316 26.37 -2.71 5.25
CA TYR A 316 26.61 -3.73 6.27
C TYR A 316 28.06 -4.22 6.25
N ARG A 317 28.59 -4.56 5.07
CA ARG A 317 29.98 -5.00 4.91
C ARG A 317 30.98 -3.94 5.36
N ARG A 318 30.86 -2.67 4.91
CA ARG A 318 31.74 -1.57 5.36
C ARG A 318 31.73 -1.38 6.88
N ARG A 319 30.57 -1.56 7.54
CA ARG A 319 30.46 -1.48 9.01
C ARG A 319 31.02 -2.72 9.70
N ALA A 320 30.87 -3.90 9.12
CA ALA A 320 31.43 -5.15 9.61
C ALA A 320 32.98 -5.16 9.55
N ASP A 321 33.55 -4.66 8.45
CA ASP A 321 34.99 -4.46 8.26
C ASP A 321 35.55 -3.53 9.35
N SER A 322 34.95 -2.36 9.55
CA SER A 322 35.33 -1.42 10.62
C SER A 322 35.28 -2.04 12.02
N LEU A 323 34.24 -2.83 12.33
CA LEU A 323 34.12 -3.50 13.63
C LEU A 323 35.11 -4.66 13.81
N PHE A 324 35.49 -5.34 12.72
CA PHE A 324 36.48 -6.41 12.74
C PHE A 324 37.89 -5.87 13.05
N GLU A 325 38.30 -4.80 12.36
CA GLU A 325 39.62 -4.19 12.61
C GLU A 325 39.67 -3.52 14.00
N ALA A 326 38.55 -2.97 14.49
CA ALA A 326 38.40 -2.52 15.88
C ALA A 326 38.36 -3.67 16.92
N GLY A 327 38.57 -4.93 16.52
CA GLY A 327 38.61 -6.09 17.41
C GLY A 327 37.27 -6.47 18.07
N ARG A 328 36.16 -5.84 17.65
CA ARG A 328 34.78 -6.03 18.15
C ARG A 328 34.11 -7.21 17.44
N LEU A 329 34.74 -8.37 17.54
CA LEU A 329 34.44 -9.59 16.78
C LEU A 329 32.96 -9.97 16.73
N GLU A 330 32.22 -9.83 17.84
CA GLU A 330 30.80 -10.24 17.91
C GLU A 330 29.87 -9.24 17.19
N ALA A 331 30.16 -7.94 17.32
CA ALA A 331 29.45 -6.91 16.56
C ALA A 331 29.79 -6.98 15.07
N ALA A 332 31.03 -7.33 14.72
CA ALA A 332 31.44 -7.59 13.34
C ALA A 332 30.69 -8.79 12.75
N GLN A 333 30.64 -9.92 13.48
CA GLN A 333 29.88 -11.12 13.07
C GLN A 333 28.43 -10.79 12.74
N ASN A 334 27.74 -10.04 13.60
CA ASN A 334 26.35 -9.67 13.38
C ASN A 334 26.14 -8.76 12.15
N GLN A 335 27.12 -7.92 11.80
CA GLN A 335 27.05 -7.09 10.58
C GLN A 335 27.43 -7.86 9.31
N TYR A 336 28.34 -8.84 9.38
CA TYR A 336 28.62 -9.74 8.26
C TYR A 336 27.45 -10.68 7.97
N GLN A 337 26.72 -11.14 8.99
CA GLN A 337 25.50 -11.91 8.78
C GLN A 337 24.47 -11.09 8.01
N LEU A 338 24.19 -9.85 8.43
CA LEU A 338 23.28 -8.94 7.71
C LEU A 338 23.74 -8.62 6.27
N ALA A 339 25.04 -8.73 5.98
CA ALA A 339 25.55 -8.63 4.61
C ALA A 339 25.23 -9.91 3.79
N LEU A 340 25.35 -11.11 4.36
CA LEU A 340 24.92 -12.36 3.72
C LEU A 340 23.41 -12.45 3.56
N ASP A 341 22.64 -11.92 4.51
CA ASP A 341 21.18 -11.85 4.44
C ASP A 341 20.72 -10.95 3.26
N ALA A 342 21.53 -9.95 2.91
CA ALA A 342 21.30 -9.04 1.78
C ALA A 342 21.97 -9.50 0.46
N THR A 343 22.94 -10.42 0.51
CA THR A 343 23.60 -11.02 -0.67
C THR A 343 24.13 -12.41 -0.30
N PRO A 344 23.31 -13.47 -0.46
CA PRO A 344 23.70 -14.82 -0.10
C PRO A 344 24.91 -15.32 -0.90
N ASN A 345 25.74 -16.16 -0.25
CA ASN A 345 26.90 -16.84 -0.83
C ASN A 345 28.10 -15.92 -1.22
N ASP A 346 28.31 -14.78 -0.57
CA ASP A 346 29.56 -14.03 -0.68
C ASP A 346 30.73 -14.78 0.01
N PRO A 347 31.73 -15.31 -0.74
CA PRO A 347 32.81 -16.09 -0.17
C PRO A 347 33.82 -15.23 0.61
N ALA A 348 33.94 -13.94 0.31
CA ALA A 348 34.83 -13.04 1.03
C ALA A 348 34.25 -12.70 2.41
N VAL A 349 32.93 -12.53 2.51
CA VAL A 349 32.24 -12.38 3.81
C VAL A 349 32.27 -13.69 4.60
N GLN A 350 32.08 -14.84 3.96
CA GLN A 350 32.17 -16.14 4.65
C GLN A 350 33.57 -16.37 5.26
N ALA A 351 34.65 -16.23 4.49
CA ALA A 351 36.02 -16.41 5.00
C ALA A 351 36.35 -15.45 6.18
N ARG A 352 35.72 -14.27 6.19
CA ARG A 352 35.83 -13.27 7.26
C ARG A 352 35.05 -13.67 8.52
N LEU A 353 33.89 -14.31 8.38
CA LEU A 353 33.15 -14.96 9.48
C LEU A 353 33.93 -16.15 10.07
N ASP A 354 34.55 -16.98 9.22
CA ASP A 354 35.39 -18.09 9.67
C ASP A 354 36.60 -17.59 10.47
N THR A 355 37.23 -16.50 10.00
CA THR A 355 38.31 -15.80 10.73
C THR A 355 37.83 -15.25 12.08
N ILE A 356 36.58 -14.77 12.18
CA ILE A 356 35.99 -14.36 13.47
C ILE A 356 35.81 -15.57 14.39
N ALA A 357 35.28 -16.68 13.88
CA ALA A 357 35.06 -17.90 14.65
C ALA A 357 36.38 -18.44 15.23
N GLU A 358 37.45 -18.49 14.44
CA GLU A 358 38.79 -18.86 14.92
C GLU A 358 39.31 -17.89 15.99
N ARG A 359 39.25 -16.57 15.74
CA ARG A 359 39.69 -15.56 16.73
C ARG A 359 38.90 -15.65 18.04
N ARG A 360 37.59 -15.92 18.00
CA ARG A 360 36.76 -16.15 19.20
C ARG A 360 37.13 -17.47 19.90
N ALA A 361 37.34 -18.55 19.17
CA ALA A 361 37.78 -19.83 19.72
C ALA A 361 39.17 -19.74 20.38
N GLN A 362 40.12 -19.03 19.77
CA GLN A 362 41.44 -18.81 20.34
C GLN A 362 41.38 -17.98 21.64
N ARG A 363 40.54 -16.94 21.70
CA ARG A 363 40.31 -16.16 22.93
C ARG A 363 39.74 -17.04 24.05
N ARG A 364 38.73 -17.89 23.75
CA ARG A 364 38.17 -18.84 24.72
C ARG A 364 39.21 -19.81 25.25
N ARG A 365 39.98 -20.46 24.38
CA ARG A 365 41.06 -21.40 24.76
C ARG A 365 42.09 -20.75 25.69
N ARG A 366 42.56 -19.52 25.41
CA ARG A 366 43.49 -18.79 26.30
C ARG A 366 42.86 -18.52 27.67
N GLN A 367 41.58 -18.12 27.71
CA GLN A 367 40.84 -17.84 28.94
C GLN A 367 40.60 -19.11 29.78
N GLU A 368 40.32 -20.23 29.14
CA GLU A 368 40.19 -21.55 29.78
C GLU A 368 41.52 -21.99 30.40
N GLN A 369 42.62 -21.95 29.65
CA GLN A 369 43.96 -22.29 30.14
C GLN A 369 44.39 -21.37 31.30
N TYR A 370 44.13 -20.06 31.20
CA TYR A 370 44.33 -19.11 32.29
C TYR A 370 43.59 -19.56 33.57
N GLN A 371 42.29 -19.89 33.50
CA GLN A 371 41.53 -20.29 34.69
C GLN A 371 41.98 -21.64 35.26
N ILE A 372 42.34 -22.61 34.42
CA ILE A 372 42.90 -23.91 34.84
C ILE A 372 44.22 -23.71 35.59
N HIS A 373 45.11 -22.85 35.08
CA HIS A 373 46.39 -22.57 35.72
C HIS A 373 46.27 -21.72 36.99
N ARG A 374 45.38 -20.72 36.99
CA ARG A 374 45.07 -19.89 38.17
C ARG A 374 44.52 -20.73 39.32
N SER A 375 43.46 -21.50 39.07
CA SER A 375 42.82 -22.35 40.09
C SER A 375 43.73 -23.45 40.62
N ARG A 376 44.61 -24.02 39.78
CA ARG A 376 45.65 -24.95 40.23
C ARG A 376 46.70 -24.26 41.11
N GLY A 377 47.06 -23.01 40.79
CA GLY A 377 47.90 -22.17 41.64
C GLY A 377 47.26 -21.92 43.00
N ASP A 378 45.99 -21.54 43.02
CA ASP A 378 45.20 -21.30 44.24
C ASP A 378 45.17 -22.52 45.15
N LEU A 379 44.87 -23.70 44.58
CA LEU A 379 44.87 -24.97 45.30
C LEU A 379 46.24 -25.31 45.89
N ARG A 380 47.30 -25.31 45.05
CA ARG A 380 48.66 -25.61 45.51
C ARG A 380 49.17 -24.65 46.59
N PHE A 381 48.76 -23.38 46.53
CA PHE A 381 49.10 -22.41 47.56
C PHE A 381 48.38 -22.73 48.88
N GLY A 382 47.10 -23.12 48.83
CA GLY A 382 46.34 -23.54 50.01
C GLY A 382 46.88 -24.83 50.65
N GLU A 383 47.43 -25.74 49.84
CA GLU A 383 48.16 -26.94 50.28
C GLU A 383 49.55 -26.66 50.87
N GLY A 384 50.06 -25.42 50.75
CA GLY A 384 51.42 -25.04 51.16
C GLY A 384 52.54 -25.42 50.18
N ASP A 385 52.22 -26.03 49.03
CA ASP A 385 53.20 -26.25 47.96
C ASP A 385 53.37 -24.97 47.12
N PHE A 386 54.07 -24.01 47.72
CA PHE A 386 54.39 -22.73 47.11
C PHE A 386 55.23 -22.88 45.82
N ARG A 387 55.95 -24.01 45.65
CA ARG A 387 56.78 -24.29 44.45
C ARG A 387 55.91 -24.63 43.25
N GLN A 388 54.94 -25.54 43.42
CA GLN A 388 53.95 -25.85 42.40
C GLN A 388 52.92 -24.72 42.21
N ALA A 389 52.62 -23.94 43.26
CA ALA A 389 51.78 -22.76 43.16
C ALA A 389 52.41 -21.70 42.22
N ALA A 390 53.65 -21.26 42.51
CA ALA A 390 54.36 -20.28 41.68
C ALA A 390 54.52 -20.77 40.23
N ALA A 391 54.81 -22.06 40.02
CA ALA A 391 54.89 -22.65 38.68
C ALA A 391 53.53 -22.67 37.94
N SER A 392 52.42 -22.86 38.66
CA SER A 392 51.07 -22.83 38.08
C SER A 392 50.62 -21.41 37.75
N TYR A 393 50.85 -20.44 38.64
CA TYR A 393 50.53 -19.03 38.39
C TYR A 393 51.32 -18.44 37.21
N ARG A 394 52.60 -18.80 37.04
CA ARG A 394 53.38 -18.39 35.84
C ARG A 394 52.74 -18.89 34.54
N LYS A 395 52.18 -20.10 34.52
CA LYS A 395 51.43 -20.61 33.36
C LYS A 395 50.08 -19.93 33.13
N ALA A 396 49.51 -19.29 34.15
CA ALA A 396 48.38 -18.38 33.95
C ALA A 396 48.85 -17.07 33.32
N LEU A 397 49.98 -16.52 33.78
CA LEU A 397 50.60 -15.30 33.22
C LEU A 397 51.06 -15.48 31.76
N GLU A 398 51.48 -16.67 31.34
CA GLU A 398 51.73 -17.01 29.92
C GLU A 398 50.48 -16.80 29.03
N GLN A 399 49.27 -16.88 29.59
CA GLN A 399 48.00 -16.66 28.87
C GLN A 399 47.45 -15.24 29.03
N ARG A 400 47.79 -14.55 30.13
CA ARG A 400 47.46 -13.16 30.43
C ARG A 400 48.57 -12.54 31.30
N PRO A 401 49.56 -11.85 30.70
CA PRO A 401 50.68 -11.29 31.45
C PRO A 401 50.25 -10.22 32.47
N ASP A 402 49.22 -9.45 32.13
CA ASP A 402 48.77 -8.25 32.83
C ASP A 402 47.82 -8.56 34.03
N ASP A 403 48.03 -9.69 34.71
CA ASP A 403 47.13 -10.19 35.74
C ASP A 403 47.67 -9.96 37.16
N ASP A 404 47.37 -8.80 37.74
CA ASP A 404 47.79 -8.37 39.10
C ASP A 404 47.56 -9.43 40.20
N TYR A 405 46.57 -10.31 40.03
CA TYR A 405 46.33 -11.41 40.95
C TYR A 405 47.40 -12.49 40.82
N ALA A 406 47.57 -13.08 39.63
CA ALA A 406 48.57 -14.11 39.40
C ALA A 406 50.01 -13.58 39.60
N GLN A 407 50.30 -12.31 39.30
CA GLN A 407 51.59 -11.67 39.58
C GLN A 407 51.93 -11.68 41.09
N ARG A 408 51.10 -11.03 41.92
CA ARG A 408 51.31 -10.97 43.38
C ARG A 408 51.35 -12.35 44.04
N ARG A 409 50.63 -13.33 43.49
CA ARG A 409 50.61 -14.71 44.03
C ARG A 409 51.84 -15.53 43.64
N VAL A 410 52.54 -15.18 42.56
CA VAL A 410 53.90 -15.67 42.30
C VAL A 410 54.89 -15.08 43.32
N GLU A 411 54.81 -13.78 43.59
CA GLU A 411 55.68 -13.10 44.56
C GLU A 411 55.50 -13.63 45.98
N GLU A 412 54.25 -13.73 46.46
CA GLU A 412 53.94 -14.27 47.80
C GLU A 412 54.44 -15.71 47.91
N ALA A 413 54.27 -16.54 46.88
CA ALA A 413 54.76 -17.92 46.88
C ALA A 413 56.30 -17.97 46.93
N GLN A 414 57.01 -17.07 46.24
CA GLN A 414 58.47 -16.97 46.32
C GLN A 414 58.95 -16.53 47.71
N GLN A 415 58.26 -15.58 48.34
CA GLN A 415 58.57 -15.16 49.72
C GLN A 415 58.36 -16.31 50.72
N ARG A 416 57.26 -17.06 50.59
CA ARG A 416 56.96 -18.24 51.42
C ARG A 416 58.01 -19.35 51.25
N LEU A 417 58.49 -19.58 50.03
CA LEU A 417 59.60 -20.51 49.77
C LEU A 417 60.89 -20.06 50.44
N ALA A 418 61.30 -18.81 50.26
CA ALA A 418 62.52 -18.28 50.86
C ALA A 418 62.47 -18.31 52.40
N ALA A 419 61.29 -18.03 52.99
CA ALA A 419 61.07 -18.17 54.42
C ALA A 419 61.18 -19.64 54.88
N ALA A 420 60.55 -20.58 54.19
CA ALA A 420 60.64 -22.00 54.53
C ALA A 420 62.06 -22.59 54.35
N GLU A 421 62.80 -22.16 53.32
CA GLU A 421 64.20 -22.54 53.11
C GLU A 421 65.11 -21.95 54.21
N ALA A 422 64.85 -20.72 54.67
CA ALA A 422 65.55 -20.10 55.81
C ALA A 422 65.18 -20.77 57.16
N GLU A 423 63.90 -21.12 57.38
CA GLU A 423 63.46 -21.87 58.56
C GLU A 423 64.08 -23.26 58.59
N GLN A 424 64.21 -23.97 57.46
CA GLN A 424 64.91 -25.25 57.41
C GLN A 424 66.40 -25.12 57.72
N GLN A 425 67.07 -24.06 57.24
CA GLN A 425 68.47 -23.79 57.61
C GLN A 425 68.60 -23.46 59.12
N GLN A 426 67.67 -22.69 59.67
CA GLN A 426 67.63 -22.39 61.11
C GLN A 426 67.29 -23.64 61.95
N GLN A 427 66.44 -24.54 61.48
CA GLN A 427 66.11 -25.80 62.16
C GLN A 427 67.27 -26.82 62.07
N GLN A 428 68.04 -26.81 60.98
CA GLN A 428 69.28 -27.59 60.87
C GLN A 428 70.36 -27.06 61.82
N ALA A 429 70.43 -25.74 62.06
CA ALA A 429 71.30 -25.15 63.08
C ALA A 429 70.76 -25.32 64.52
N ALA A 430 69.45 -25.29 64.73
CA ALA A 430 68.81 -25.43 66.03
C ALA A 430 68.64 -26.89 66.49
N GLY A 431 68.82 -27.86 65.59
CA GLY A 431 68.80 -29.30 65.90
C GLY A 431 69.87 -29.75 66.90
N GLU A 432 70.81 -28.87 67.25
CA GLU A 432 71.78 -29.08 68.32
C GLU A 432 71.21 -28.79 69.74
N GLN A 433 69.98 -28.28 69.89
CA GLN A 433 69.38 -27.94 71.21
C GLN A 433 67.88 -28.35 71.36
N PRO A 434 67.38 -28.67 72.59
CA PRO A 434 66.07 -29.28 72.79
C PRO A 434 64.90 -28.29 73.03
N PRO A 435 63.63 -28.68 72.77
CA PRO A 435 62.48 -27.75 72.71
C PRO A 435 61.60 -27.66 73.97
N GLN A 436 60.73 -26.63 74.04
CA GLN A 436 59.57 -26.54 74.94
C GLN A 436 58.29 -26.11 74.17
N GLN A 437 57.13 -26.18 74.85
CA GLN A 437 55.78 -26.29 74.25
C GLN A 437 54.90 -25.04 74.48
N THR A 438 53.88 -24.81 73.62
CA THR A 438 52.46 -24.55 73.99
C THR A 438 51.55 -24.36 72.74
N ALA A 439 50.22 -24.35 72.91
CA ALA A 439 49.22 -24.35 71.82
C ALA A 439 47.86 -23.64 72.24
N PRO A 440 46.68 -23.78 71.59
CA PRO A 440 46.03 -22.67 70.83
C PRO A 440 44.51 -22.42 71.14
N GLN A 441 43.81 -21.55 70.37
CA GLN A 441 42.32 -21.43 70.36
C GLN A 441 41.69 -20.69 69.12
N GLN A 442 40.34 -20.68 68.96
CA GLN A 442 39.57 -20.43 67.69
C GLN A 442 38.17 -19.74 67.85
N THR A 443 37.60 -19.12 66.79
CA THR A 443 36.15 -18.73 66.50
C THR A 443 36.00 -18.18 65.05
N ALA A 444 34.89 -18.08 64.26
CA ALA A 444 33.43 -18.40 64.27
C ALA A 444 32.39 -17.33 64.72
N ALA A 445 31.16 -17.11 64.15
CA ALA A 445 30.52 -17.41 62.82
C ALA A 445 29.07 -16.78 62.67
N GLN A 446 28.40 -16.94 61.48
CA GLN A 446 26.91 -16.92 61.16
C GLN A 446 26.08 -15.57 61.07
N GLN A 447 24.75 -15.55 60.73
CA GLN A 447 24.05 -15.65 59.39
C GLN A 447 22.49 -15.26 59.43
N GLN A 448 21.69 -15.47 58.33
CA GLN A 448 20.16 -15.48 58.15
C GLN A 448 19.37 -14.15 57.81
N ASP A 449 18.13 -14.03 57.21
CA ASP A 449 17.16 -14.85 56.36
C ASP A 449 16.03 -13.97 55.61
N ASP A 450 14.77 -14.46 55.36
CA ASP A 450 13.77 -14.22 54.24
C ASP A 450 12.25 -13.93 54.66
N ASP A 451 11.12 -13.75 53.89
CA ASP A 451 10.66 -13.34 52.49
C ASP A 451 9.05 -13.25 52.36
N ALA A 452 8.47 -12.85 51.19
CA ALA A 452 7.12 -13.16 50.58
C ALA A 452 5.84 -12.22 50.66
N ALA A 453 4.70 -12.59 49.99
CA ALA A 453 3.95 -11.72 49.01
C ALA A 453 2.39 -11.91 48.69
N ARG A 454 1.70 -10.87 48.12
CA ARG A 454 0.50 -10.80 47.14
C ARG A 454 -0.93 -11.36 47.54
N PRO A 455 -2.06 -11.35 46.72
CA PRO A 455 -2.67 -10.47 45.64
C PRO A 455 -4.28 -10.33 45.50
N GLN A 456 -4.82 -9.63 44.44
CA GLN A 456 -6.21 -9.63 43.78
C GLN A 456 -7.37 -8.65 44.27
N GLN A 457 -8.60 -8.43 43.69
CA GLN A 457 -9.47 -8.97 42.57
C GLN A 457 -10.69 -8.04 42.08
N THR A 458 -11.54 -8.51 41.12
CA THR A 458 -13.00 -8.23 40.70
C THR A 458 -13.53 -7.03 39.83
N ALA A 459 -14.75 -7.18 39.22
CA ALA A 459 -15.42 -6.31 38.18
C ALA A 459 -17.03 -6.33 38.14
N PRO A 460 -17.82 -6.35 36.99
CA PRO A 460 -18.66 -5.22 36.48
C PRO A 460 -20.17 -5.48 36.09
N ARG A 461 -20.84 -4.49 35.43
CA ARG A 461 -22.16 -4.49 34.67
C ARG A 461 -22.18 -3.29 33.66
N GLY A 462 -23.17 -2.86 32.84
CA GLY A 462 -24.62 -3.09 32.51
C GLY A 462 -25.22 -1.75 31.93
N GLU A 463 -26.33 -1.54 31.17
CA GLU A 463 -27.39 -2.28 30.42
C GLU A 463 -28.14 -1.30 29.42
N SER A 464 -29.32 -1.62 28.82
CA SER A 464 -29.90 -1.06 27.54
C SER A 464 -31.40 -0.55 27.58
N GLU A 465 -32.24 -0.24 26.54
CA GLU A 465 -32.31 -0.47 25.05
C GLU A 465 -33.07 0.63 24.17
N GLU A 466 -34.30 0.46 23.60
CA GLU A 466 -34.95 1.22 22.45
C GLU A 466 -36.40 1.81 22.65
N ASP A 467 -36.95 2.61 21.69
CA ASP A 467 -38.40 2.66 21.24
C ASP A 467 -38.67 3.55 19.95
N ALA A 468 -39.83 3.44 19.26
CA ALA A 468 -40.20 4.19 18.01
C ALA A 468 -41.73 4.31 17.63
N GLY A 469 -42.10 5.21 16.69
CA GLY A 469 -43.42 5.27 16.00
C GLY A 469 -43.96 6.71 15.70
N GLU A 470 -44.95 6.98 14.81
CA GLU A 470 -45.43 6.23 13.62
C GLU A 470 -46.08 7.13 12.52
N SER A 471 -47.35 6.91 12.07
CA SER A 471 -47.81 7.29 10.70
C SER A 471 -49.17 7.98 10.49
N GLU A 472 -49.20 8.91 9.52
CA GLU A 472 -50.37 9.30 8.72
C GLU A 472 -50.50 8.38 7.48
N PRO A 473 -51.63 8.38 6.72
CA PRO A 473 -51.78 7.58 5.49
C PRO A 473 -50.79 8.02 4.39
N ARG A 474 -49.62 7.40 4.40
CA ARG A 474 -48.47 7.67 3.53
C ARG A 474 -48.54 6.80 2.27
N ILE A 475 -47.85 7.22 1.22
CA ILE A 475 -47.51 6.35 0.09
C ILE A 475 -46.70 5.16 0.64
N HIS A 476 -47.06 3.94 0.25
CA HIS A 476 -46.40 2.74 0.75
C HIS A 476 -44.98 2.65 0.16
N LYS A 477 -43.98 2.86 1.01
CA LYS A 477 -42.55 2.88 0.66
C LYS A 477 -41.98 1.49 0.44
N ASN A 478 -42.28 0.61 1.40
CA ASN A 478 -42.04 -0.82 1.34
C ASN A 478 -43.41 -1.50 1.21
N PRO A 479 -43.99 -1.59 0.00
CA PRO A 479 -45.04 -2.55 -0.29
C PRO A 479 -44.44 -3.96 -0.43
N ASP A 480 -45.24 -4.99 -0.20
CA ASP A 480 -44.80 -6.39 -0.32
C ASP A 480 -44.49 -6.77 -1.77
N GLN A 481 -45.30 -6.31 -2.72
CA GLN A 481 -44.89 -6.29 -4.13
C GLN A 481 -44.84 -4.85 -4.63
N LYS A 482 -43.78 -4.49 -5.34
CA LYS A 482 -43.65 -3.17 -5.99
C LYS A 482 -44.43 -3.14 -7.31
N PRO A 483 -44.75 -1.96 -7.86
CA PRO A 483 -45.47 -1.88 -9.12
C PRO A 483 -44.65 -2.55 -10.23
N LYS A 484 -45.15 -3.66 -10.80
CA LYS A 484 -44.42 -4.41 -11.84
C LYS A 484 -44.58 -3.72 -13.20
N ILE A 485 -43.64 -3.95 -14.11
CA ILE A 485 -43.79 -3.55 -15.52
C ILE A 485 -44.38 -4.75 -16.25
N VAL A 486 -45.52 -4.56 -16.94
CA VAL A 486 -46.13 -5.64 -17.72
C VAL A 486 -45.22 -5.98 -18.90
N GLY A 487 -44.77 -7.24 -18.97
CA GLY A 487 -43.72 -7.67 -19.91
C GLY A 487 -42.28 -7.51 -19.39
N GLY A 488 -42.09 -7.18 -18.11
CA GLY A 488 -40.79 -7.07 -17.47
C GLY A 488 -39.99 -5.84 -17.92
N LYS A 489 -38.71 -5.77 -17.54
CA LYS A 489 -37.82 -4.63 -17.82
C LYS A 489 -37.72 -4.30 -19.32
N SER A 490 -37.68 -5.31 -20.19
CA SER A 490 -37.57 -5.14 -21.66
C SER A 490 -38.72 -4.34 -22.25
N ALA A 491 -39.96 -4.57 -21.81
CA ALA A 491 -41.16 -3.88 -22.31
C ALA A 491 -41.22 -2.37 -21.96
N PHE A 492 -40.27 -1.88 -21.17
CA PHE A 492 -39.98 -0.44 -20.98
C PHE A 492 -38.81 0.00 -21.89
N TYR A 493 -37.69 -0.71 -21.87
CA TYR A 493 -36.49 -0.34 -22.65
C TYR A 493 -36.70 -0.40 -24.18
N GLU A 494 -37.54 -1.29 -24.69
CA GLU A 494 -37.95 -1.35 -26.10
C GLU A 494 -38.65 -0.07 -26.60
N LYS A 495 -39.05 0.83 -25.68
CA LYS A 495 -39.73 2.10 -25.97
C LYS A 495 -38.83 3.31 -25.72
N VAL A 496 -37.57 3.10 -25.37
CA VAL A 496 -36.58 4.16 -25.16
C VAL A 496 -35.80 4.36 -26.46
N SER A 497 -35.96 5.52 -27.09
CA SER A 497 -35.04 5.98 -28.15
C SER A 497 -33.87 6.73 -27.53
N TYR A 498 -32.67 6.66 -28.13
CA TYR A 498 -31.59 7.63 -27.88
C TYR A 498 -31.86 8.86 -28.77
N PRO A 499 -32.15 10.06 -28.19
CA PRO A 499 -32.43 11.25 -28.98
C PRO A 499 -31.27 11.66 -29.88
N GLU A 500 -31.57 12.03 -31.13
CA GLU A 500 -30.57 12.42 -32.13
C GLU A 500 -29.68 13.55 -31.63
N ARG A 501 -30.27 14.62 -31.07
CA ARG A 501 -29.54 15.74 -30.47
C ARG A 501 -28.55 15.34 -29.37
N ALA A 502 -28.86 14.32 -28.57
CA ALA A 502 -27.96 13.87 -27.52
C ALA A 502 -26.80 13.06 -28.14
N ARG A 503 -27.09 12.18 -29.11
CA ARG A 503 -26.10 11.41 -29.87
C ARG A 503 -25.15 12.32 -30.68
N GLU A 504 -25.68 13.33 -31.37
CA GLU A 504 -24.91 14.36 -32.11
C GLU A 504 -23.96 15.17 -31.22
N GLN A 505 -24.21 15.20 -29.90
CA GLN A 505 -23.48 16.03 -28.95
C GLN A 505 -22.65 15.20 -27.95
N GLY A 506 -22.48 13.90 -28.21
CA GLY A 506 -21.69 12.98 -27.36
C GLY A 506 -22.37 12.57 -26.04
N VAL A 507 -23.55 13.11 -25.74
CA VAL A 507 -24.12 13.12 -24.38
C VAL A 507 -24.59 11.74 -23.94
N GLU A 508 -23.74 11.07 -23.18
CA GLU A 508 -24.02 9.83 -22.44
C GLU A 508 -24.51 10.11 -21.01
N GLY A 509 -25.10 9.09 -20.36
CA GLY A 509 -25.31 9.11 -18.92
C GLY A 509 -26.56 8.35 -18.46
N ARG A 510 -27.18 8.83 -17.37
CA ARG A 510 -28.35 8.18 -16.76
C ARG A 510 -29.47 9.17 -16.43
N VAL A 511 -30.67 8.85 -16.90
CA VAL A 511 -31.91 9.49 -16.46
C VAL A 511 -32.57 8.60 -15.40
N TYR A 512 -32.97 9.19 -14.28
CA TYR A 512 -33.71 8.51 -13.22
C TYR A 512 -35.07 9.18 -13.01
N LEU A 513 -36.14 8.42 -13.21
CA LEU A 513 -37.52 8.88 -13.04
C LEU A 513 -38.19 8.16 -11.87
N ARG A 514 -38.82 8.91 -10.96
CA ARG A 514 -39.77 8.36 -9.99
C ARG A 514 -41.17 8.38 -10.59
N VAL A 515 -41.69 7.20 -10.91
CA VAL A 515 -43.10 7.03 -11.30
C VAL A 515 -43.95 6.70 -10.07
N THR A 516 -45.18 7.20 -10.06
CA THR A 516 -46.21 6.87 -9.06
C THR A 516 -47.26 5.99 -9.71
N VAL A 517 -47.44 4.77 -9.22
CA VAL A 517 -48.45 3.83 -9.74
C VAL A 517 -49.59 3.73 -8.73
N GLY A 518 -50.83 3.81 -9.21
CA GLY A 518 -52.03 3.64 -8.39
C GLY A 518 -52.33 2.18 -8.05
N ALA A 519 -53.26 1.96 -7.12
CA ALA A 519 -53.82 0.65 -6.80
C ALA A 519 -54.59 0.00 -7.98
N ASP A 520 -54.87 0.77 -9.02
CA ASP A 520 -55.48 0.36 -10.30
C ASP A 520 -54.44 0.10 -11.41
N GLY A 521 -53.14 0.14 -11.10
CA GLY A 521 -52.06 0.06 -12.09
C GLY A 521 -51.87 1.33 -12.93
N SER A 522 -52.65 2.39 -12.71
CA SER A 522 -52.54 3.63 -13.48
C SER A 522 -51.24 4.39 -13.15
N LEU A 523 -50.63 4.99 -14.17
CA LEU A 523 -49.48 5.89 -14.01
C LEU A 523 -49.98 7.29 -13.64
N GLN A 524 -49.81 7.68 -12.37
CA GLN A 524 -50.46 8.87 -11.79
C GLN A 524 -49.56 10.11 -11.72
N ASN A 525 -48.23 9.93 -11.64
CA ASN A 525 -47.26 11.02 -11.66
C ASN A 525 -45.87 10.52 -12.12
N ILE A 526 -45.05 11.42 -12.68
CA ILE A 526 -43.67 11.16 -13.11
C ILE A 526 -42.80 12.35 -12.66
N GLU A 527 -41.69 12.07 -11.97
CA GLU A 527 -40.78 13.07 -11.42
C GLU A 527 -39.33 12.73 -11.80
N THR A 528 -38.63 13.63 -12.49
CA THR A 528 -37.22 13.44 -12.83
C THR A 528 -36.35 13.65 -11.59
N LEU A 529 -35.76 12.57 -11.06
CA LEU A 529 -34.84 12.61 -9.92
C LEU A 529 -33.42 13.02 -10.35
N MET A 530 -33.02 12.60 -11.55
CA MET A 530 -31.78 12.97 -12.23
C MET A 530 -32.05 12.91 -13.73
N GLY A 531 -31.51 13.87 -14.47
CA GLY A 531 -31.60 13.93 -15.91
C GLY A 531 -30.25 14.33 -16.50
N ILE A 532 -30.07 14.05 -17.79
CA ILE A 532 -28.92 14.49 -18.58
C ILE A 532 -29.30 15.58 -19.59
N GLY A 533 -30.60 15.87 -19.75
CA GLY A 533 -31.11 16.87 -20.67
C GLY A 533 -31.00 16.44 -22.14
N HIS A 534 -30.77 17.40 -23.04
CA HIS A 534 -30.57 17.18 -24.49
C HIS A 534 -31.70 16.40 -25.23
N GLY A 535 -32.87 16.23 -24.59
CA GLY A 535 -34.01 15.45 -25.09
C GLY A 535 -34.16 14.07 -24.43
N ALA A 536 -33.17 13.62 -23.67
CA ALA A 536 -33.14 12.29 -23.04
C ALA A 536 -34.09 12.18 -21.84
N ASP A 537 -34.24 13.27 -21.08
CA ASP A 537 -35.18 13.35 -19.97
C ASP A 537 -36.62 13.22 -20.48
N GLU A 538 -36.95 13.94 -21.56
CA GLU A 538 -38.26 13.92 -22.21
C GLU A 538 -38.58 12.56 -22.84
N GLU A 539 -37.60 11.90 -23.46
CA GLU A 539 -37.79 10.59 -24.10
C GLU A 539 -37.88 9.44 -23.06
N ALA A 540 -37.13 9.50 -21.96
CA ALA A 540 -37.34 8.59 -20.84
C ALA A 540 -38.76 8.75 -20.23
N ILE A 541 -39.26 9.99 -20.13
CA ILE A 541 -40.64 10.28 -19.69
C ILE A 541 -41.66 9.74 -20.71
N ASN A 542 -41.37 9.83 -22.01
CA ASN A 542 -42.19 9.28 -23.09
C ASN A 542 -42.27 7.74 -23.02
N ALA A 543 -41.13 7.06 -22.88
CA ALA A 543 -41.08 5.61 -22.67
C ALA A 543 -41.90 5.17 -21.44
N ALA A 544 -41.77 5.91 -20.32
CA ALA A 544 -42.52 5.66 -19.10
C ALA A 544 -44.04 5.83 -19.28
N ARG A 545 -44.49 6.87 -20.01
CA ARG A 545 -45.92 7.09 -20.34
C ARG A 545 -46.51 6.01 -21.22
N ASN A 546 -45.71 5.43 -22.12
CA ASN A 546 -46.13 4.34 -23.01
C ASN A 546 -45.93 2.94 -22.37
N THR A 547 -45.73 2.87 -21.05
CA THR A 547 -45.50 1.63 -20.31
C THR A 547 -46.67 1.30 -19.38
N THR A 548 -47.09 0.04 -19.42
CA THR A 548 -48.17 -0.49 -18.58
C THR A 548 -47.58 -1.04 -17.29
N PHE A 549 -48.19 -0.68 -16.17
CA PHE A 549 -47.77 -1.11 -14.83
C PHE A 549 -48.85 -1.95 -14.16
N GLU A 550 -48.42 -2.90 -13.35
CA GLU A 550 -49.26 -3.55 -12.35
C GLU A 550 -49.17 -2.75 -11.04
N PRO A 551 -50.22 -2.70 -10.20
CA PRO A 551 -50.15 -2.02 -8.91
C PRO A 551 -49.11 -2.67 -7.98
N ALA A 552 -48.67 -1.92 -6.97
CA ALA A 552 -48.03 -2.54 -5.80
C ALA A 552 -49.07 -3.27 -4.96
N THR A 553 -48.67 -4.23 -4.12
CA THR A 553 -49.55 -4.88 -3.13
C THR A 553 -48.95 -4.87 -1.73
N VAL A 554 -49.83 -4.88 -0.71
CA VAL A 554 -49.51 -5.07 0.72
C VAL A 554 -50.54 -6.04 1.28
N GLU A 555 -50.09 -7.12 1.94
CA GLU A 555 -50.94 -8.23 2.41
C GLU A 555 -51.85 -8.84 1.31
N GLY A 556 -51.50 -8.63 0.03
CA GLY A 556 -52.28 -9.01 -1.15
C GLY A 556 -53.21 -7.92 -1.71
N GLU A 557 -53.54 -6.89 -0.93
CA GLU A 557 -54.37 -5.76 -1.37
C GLU A 557 -53.56 -4.73 -2.18
N PRO A 558 -54.09 -4.18 -3.28
CA PRO A 558 -53.35 -3.26 -4.14
C PRO A 558 -53.23 -1.85 -3.52
N VAL A 559 -52.02 -1.28 -3.55
CA VAL A 559 -51.67 0.01 -2.94
C VAL A 559 -51.01 0.98 -3.92
N ARG A 560 -51.10 2.28 -3.62
CA ARG A 560 -50.32 3.32 -4.31
C ARG A 560 -48.89 3.32 -3.78
N ALA A 561 -47.93 3.12 -4.69
CA ALA A 561 -46.50 3.12 -4.39
C ALA A 561 -45.68 3.86 -5.47
N TYR A 562 -44.42 4.17 -5.13
CA TYR A 562 -43.44 4.63 -6.09
C TYR A 562 -42.68 3.47 -6.75
N ARG A 563 -42.19 3.70 -7.96
CA ARG A 563 -41.10 2.91 -8.57
C ARG A 563 -40.09 3.87 -9.21
N THR A 564 -38.82 3.56 -9.08
CA THR A 564 -37.76 4.26 -9.83
C THR A 564 -37.52 3.51 -11.14
N LEU A 565 -37.45 4.26 -12.24
CA LEU A 565 -37.00 3.79 -13.54
C LEU A 565 -35.64 4.46 -13.82
N MET A 566 -34.69 3.68 -14.33
CA MET A 566 -33.38 4.16 -14.75
C MET A 566 -33.27 3.90 -16.25
N VAL A 567 -32.81 4.89 -17.00
CA VAL A 567 -32.45 4.77 -18.41
C VAL A 567 -31.00 5.14 -18.55
N GLN A 568 -30.20 4.26 -19.14
CA GLN A 568 -28.80 4.54 -19.47
C GLN A 568 -28.69 4.81 -20.98
N TYR A 569 -28.03 5.91 -21.32
CA TYR A 569 -27.66 6.28 -22.68
C TYR A 569 -26.14 6.13 -22.80
N GLU A 570 -25.72 5.29 -23.73
CA GLU A 570 -24.31 4.99 -24.08
C GLU A 570 -24.23 4.95 -25.61
N ILE A 571 -23.10 5.37 -26.18
CA ILE A 571 -22.84 5.35 -27.63
C ILE A 571 -22.14 4.04 -27.99
N ASP A 572 -22.60 3.36 -29.05
CA ASP A 572 -21.91 2.18 -29.59
C ASP A 572 -20.55 2.59 -30.18
N THR A 573 -19.46 2.18 -29.52
CA THR A 573 -18.06 2.46 -29.90
C THR A 573 -17.45 1.38 -30.81
#